data_AF-A0A7G8FS29-F1
#
_entry.id   AF-A0A7G8FS29-F1
#
_cell.length_a   1.000
_cell.length_b   1.000
_cell.length_c   1.000
_cell.angle_alpha   90.00
_cell.angle_beta   90.00
_cell.angle_gamma   90.00
#
_symmetry.space_group_name_H-M   'P 1'
#
loop_
_entity.id
_entity.type
_entity.pdbx_description
1 polymer ?
#
loop_
_entity_poly.entity_id
_entity_poly.type
_entity_poly.pdbx_seq_one_letter_code
_entity_poly.pdbx_strand_id
1 'polypeptide(L)'
;MLPFRKQPAAPSLKQGYSLTIDSIPDGASINALLEACGDQIHPEERWSLALSRSLWVMTILDNDHTLAGFVRATTDQALNANLWNLAARPGPDQVHLLDVLVHRSLAVLRRDLPGCSISISAPPQALAALKTHGYILDPGGIRTMGLRLRALVEPDETRAWRDSNPRPSEPESDALSN
;
A
#
# COMPACT_ATOMS: atom_id res chain seq x y z
N MET A 1 31.88 -13.89 -10.95
CA MET A 1 30.63 -13.66 -11.70
C MET A 1 29.50 -13.55 -10.70
N LEU A 2 28.85 -12.39 -10.56
CA LEU A 2 27.59 -12.32 -9.81
C LEU A 2 26.54 -13.08 -10.62
N PRO A 3 25.75 -13.98 -10.02
CA PRO A 3 24.64 -14.59 -10.72
C PRO A 3 23.65 -13.49 -11.04
N PHE A 4 23.50 -13.14 -12.33
CA PHE A 4 22.37 -12.34 -12.77
C PHE A 4 21.11 -13.11 -12.34
N ARG A 5 20.44 -12.57 -11.31
CA ARG A 5 19.18 -13.11 -10.80
C ARG A 5 18.26 -13.17 -12.01
N LYS A 6 17.94 -14.39 -12.49
CA LYS A 6 17.01 -14.60 -13.60
C LYS A 6 15.71 -13.91 -13.21
N GLN A 7 15.43 -12.76 -13.80
CA GLN A 7 14.14 -12.11 -13.61
C GLN A 7 13.09 -13.04 -14.22
N PRO A 8 11.96 -13.27 -13.53
CA PRO A 8 10.85 -14.01 -14.12
C PRO A 8 10.43 -13.33 -15.42
N ALA A 9 10.04 -14.14 -16.42
CA ALA A 9 9.53 -13.60 -17.68
C ALA A 9 8.33 -12.70 -17.39
N ALA A 10 8.21 -11.59 -18.11
CA ALA A 10 7.12 -10.65 -17.93
C ALA A 10 5.78 -11.37 -18.18
N PRO A 11 4.87 -11.45 -17.20
CA PRO A 11 3.57 -12.06 -17.39
C PRO A 11 2.77 -11.23 -18.39
N SER A 12 2.23 -11.92 -19.41
CA SER A 12 1.28 -11.35 -20.35
C SER A 12 -0.12 -11.39 -19.75
N LEU A 13 -0.86 -10.29 -19.86
CA LEU A 13 -2.25 -10.26 -19.44
C LEU A 13 -3.10 -11.19 -20.31
N LYS A 14 -3.96 -12.01 -19.68
CA LYS A 14 -4.91 -12.89 -20.40
C LYS A 14 -5.85 -12.08 -21.28
N GLN A 15 -6.33 -12.70 -22.36
CA GLN A 15 -7.38 -12.13 -23.19
C GLN A 15 -8.61 -11.83 -22.34
N GLY A 16 -9.25 -10.68 -22.61
CA GLY A 16 -10.43 -10.24 -21.87
C GLY A 16 -10.14 -9.31 -20.70
N TYR A 17 -8.87 -8.99 -20.46
CA TYR A 17 -8.46 -7.98 -19.51
C TYR A 17 -7.65 -6.87 -20.20
N SER A 18 -7.72 -5.67 -19.65
CA SER A 18 -6.89 -4.53 -20.03
C SER A 18 -6.19 -3.98 -18.79
N LEU A 19 -4.92 -3.59 -18.93
CA LEU A 19 -4.14 -2.94 -17.88
C LEU A 19 -3.98 -1.47 -18.24
N THR A 20 -4.35 -0.59 -17.33
CA THR A 20 -4.15 0.86 -17.50
C THR A 20 -3.39 1.44 -16.32
N ILE A 21 -2.57 2.45 -16.61
CA ILE A 21 -1.87 3.27 -15.62
C ILE A 21 -2.49 4.65 -15.69
N ASP A 22 -2.74 5.24 -14.53
CA ASP A 22 -3.37 6.55 -14.32
C ASP A 22 -4.84 6.64 -14.77
N SER A 23 -5.49 5.50 -14.98
CA SER A 23 -6.95 5.42 -15.02
C SER A 23 -7.48 5.38 -13.60
N ILE A 24 -8.12 6.46 -13.16
CA ILE A 24 -8.63 6.62 -11.79
C ILE A 24 -10.02 5.95 -11.69
N PRO A 25 -10.16 4.81 -10.97
CA PRO A 25 -11.47 4.23 -10.72
C PRO A 25 -12.23 5.03 -9.65
N ASP A 26 -13.55 4.93 -9.64
CA ASP A 26 -14.37 5.55 -8.59
C ASP A 26 -14.20 4.81 -7.24
N GLY A 27 -14.47 5.52 -6.15
CA GLY A 27 -14.27 5.01 -4.80
C GLY A 27 -15.12 3.77 -4.47
N ALA A 28 -16.34 3.69 -5.01
CA ALA A 28 -17.23 2.57 -4.79
C ALA A 28 -16.69 1.29 -5.45
N SER A 29 -16.21 1.39 -6.69
CA SER A 29 -15.55 0.28 -7.41
C SER A 29 -14.30 -0.23 -6.68
N ILE A 30 -13.48 0.67 -6.14
CA ILE A 30 -12.30 0.27 -5.35
C ILE A 30 -12.75 -0.47 -4.09
N ASN A 31 -13.70 0.08 -3.34
CA ASN A 31 -14.21 -0.55 -2.13
C ASN A 31 -14.83 -1.92 -2.40
N ALA A 32 -15.62 -2.07 -3.46
CA ALA A 32 -16.21 -3.34 -3.86
C ALA A 32 -15.14 -4.40 -4.16
N LEU A 33 -14.04 -4.02 -4.83
CA LEU A 33 -12.92 -4.92 -5.08
C LEU A 33 -12.18 -5.30 -3.78
N LEU A 34 -11.91 -4.33 -2.90
CA LEU A 34 -11.23 -4.57 -1.62
C LEU A 34 -12.07 -5.47 -0.72
N GLU A 35 -13.37 -5.21 -0.62
CA GLU A 35 -14.31 -6.03 0.14
C GLU A 35 -14.36 -7.47 -0.39
N ALA A 36 -14.44 -7.65 -1.72
CA ALA A 36 -14.39 -8.97 -2.33
C ALA A 36 -13.08 -9.73 -2.00
N CYS A 37 -11.97 -9.00 -1.82
CA CYS A 37 -10.68 -9.56 -1.43
C CYS A 37 -10.53 -9.79 0.08
N GLY A 38 -11.54 -9.45 0.89
CA GLY A 38 -11.51 -9.50 2.35
C GLY A 38 -10.63 -8.42 2.99
N ASP A 39 -10.35 -7.33 2.27
CA ASP A 39 -9.57 -6.20 2.76
C ASP A 39 -10.47 -5.10 3.35
N GLN A 40 -9.87 -4.16 4.08
CA GLN A 40 -10.60 -3.06 4.70
C GLN A 40 -11.06 -2.02 3.67
N ILE A 41 -12.35 -1.69 3.69
CA ILE A 41 -12.90 -0.57 2.92
C ILE A 41 -12.62 0.78 3.57
N HIS A 42 -12.66 1.84 2.76
CA HIS A 42 -12.46 3.22 3.21
C HIS A 42 -13.66 4.10 2.84
N PRO A 43 -13.95 5.16 3.61
CA PRO A 43 -14.93 6.16 3.20
C PRO A 43 -14.62 6.70 1.80
N GLU A 44 -15.62 6.71 0.91
CA GLU A 44 -15.41 6.96 -0.52
C GLU A 44 -14.77 8.32 -0.80
N GLU A 45 -15.12 9.32 0.00
CA GLU A 45 -14.58 10.68 -0.09
C GLU A 45 -13.06 10.75 0.12
N ARG A 46 -12.46 9.74 0.78
CA ARG A 46 -11.01 9.69 1.00
C ARG A 46 -10.24 9.21 -0.23
N TRP A 47 -10.89 8.52 -1.16
CA TRP A 47 -10.21 7.99 -2.34
C TRP A 47 -9.66 9.09 -3.23
N SER A 48 -10.42 10.17 -3.46
CA SER A 48 -9.97 11.30 -4.28
C SER A 48 -8.60 11.81 -3.81
N LEU A 49 -8.44 12.04 -2.50
CA LEU A 49 -7.21 12.52 -1.90
C LEU A 49 -6.08 11.48 -1.92
N ALA A 50 -6.40 10.20 -1.71
CA ALA A 50 -5.41 9.13 -1.74
C ALA A 50 -4.84 8.91 -3.16
N LEU A 51 -5.72 8.97 -4.18
CA LEU A 51 -5.36 8.80 -5.58
C LEU A 51 -4.56 10.00 -6.07
N SER A 52 -4.94 11.24 -5.71
CA SER A 52 -4.20 12.45 -6.10
C SER A 52 -2.81 12.57 -5.47
N ARG A 53 -2.54 11.83 -4.37
CA ARG A 53 -1.23 11.77 -3.69
C ARG A 53 -0.45 10.50 -3.99
N SER A 54 -0.96 9.67 -4.90
CA SER A 54 -0.23 8.52 -5.41
C SER A 54 0.67 8.94 -6.57
N LEU A 55 1.84 8.32 -6.66
CA LEU A 55 2.76 8.50 -7.79
C LEU A 55 2.10 8.06 -9.11
N TRP A 56 1.41 6.93 -9.05
CA TRP A 56 0.59 6.39 -10.12
C TRP A 56 -0.46 5.45 -9.52
N VAL A 57 -1.50 5.19 -10.31
CA VAL A 57 -2.55 4.21 -10.01
C VAL A 57 -2.58 3.20 -11.17
N MET A 58 -2.66 1.92 -10.84
CA MET A 58 -2.71 0.86 -11.85
C MET A 58 -3.98 0.03 -11.66
N THR A 59 -4.72 -0.12 -12.74
CA THR A 59 -5.99 -0.84 -12.75
C THR A 59 -5.99 -1.92 -13.82
N ILE A 60 -6.61 -3.05 -13.50
CA ILE A 60 -6.99 -4.06 -14.48
C ILE A 60 -8.50 -4.03 -14.60
N LEU A 61 -9.00 -3.86 -15.82
CA LEU A 61 -10.42 -3.96 -16.15
C LEU A 61 -10.67 -5.23 -16.93
N ASP A 62 -11.83 -5.85 -16.77
CA ASP A 62 -12.31 -6.91 -17.67
C ASP A 62 -13.03 -6.33 -18.91
N ASN A 63 -13.58 -7.20 -19.75
CA ASN A 63 -14.33 -6.84 -20.96
C ASN A 63 -15.57 -5.97 -20.70
N ASP A 64 -16.14 -6.07 -19.50
CA ASP A 64 -17.31 -5.29 -19.09
C ASP A 64 -16.90 -3.98 -18.42
N HIS A 65 -15.62 -3.60 -18.56
CA HIS A 65 -15.00 -2.45 -17.89
C HIS A 65 -15.11 -2.49 -16.36
N THR A 66 -15.29 -3.68 -15.78
CA THR A 66 -15.37 -3.85 -14.33
C THR A 66 -13.97 -4.00 -13.75
N LEU A 67 -13.74 -3.35 -12.60
CA LEU A 67 -12.46 -3.39 -11.91
C LEU A 67 -12.13 -4.82 -11.42
N ALA A 68 -11.15 -5.44 -12.06
CA ALA A 68 -10.67 -6.78 -11.77
C ALA A 68 -9.36 -6.79 -10.98
N GLY A 69 -8.60 -5.69 -10.99
CA GLY A 69 -7.37 -5.56 -10.21
C GLY A 69 -6.99 -4.11 -9.97
N PHE A 70 -6.31 -3.86 -8.86
CA PHE A 70 -5.97 -2.52 -8.39
C PHE A 70 -4.68 -2.53 -7.58
N VAL A 71 -3.85 -1.51 -7.78
CA VAL A 71 -2.71 -1.17 -6.91
C VAL A 71 -2.32 0.29 -7.13
N ARG A 72 -1.87 0.97 -6.08
CA ARG A 72 -1.32 2.32 -6.18
C ARG A 72 0.06 2.39 -5.53
N ALA A 73 0.88 3.34 -5.95
CA ALA A 73 2.18 3.59 -5.33
C ALA A 73 2.25 4.98 -4.72
N THR A 74 2.92 5.12 -3.59
CA THR A 74 3.37 6.41 -3.03
C THR A 74 4.89 6.39 -2.89
N THR A 75 5.55 7.52 -2.99
CA THR A 75 7.01 7.61 -2.82
C THR A 75 7.40 8.93 -2.16
N ASP A 76 8.56 8.94 -1.51
CA ASP A 76 9.27 10.18 -1.12
C ASP A 76 10.09 10.78 -2.28
N GLN A 77 10.00 10.19 -3.48
CA GLN A 77 10.76 10.52 -4.70
C GLN A 77 12.28 10.37 -4.55
N ALA A 78 12.74 9.65 -3.53
CA ALA A 78 14.14 9.45 -3.25
C ALA A 78 14.43 7.97 -2.92
N LEU A 79 14.21 7.57 -1.68
CA LEU A 79 14.69 6.29 -1.15
C LEU A 79 13.59 5.26 -0.99
N ASN A 80 12.32 5.66 -0.91
CA ASN A 80 11.23 4.78 -0.52
C ASN A 80 10.01 4.88 -1.45
N ALA A 81 9.47 3.72 -1.81
CA ALA A 81 8.20 3.57 -2.48
C ALA A 81 7.38 2.49 -1.77
N ASN A 82 6.10 2.78 -1.56
CA ASN A 82 5.16 1.87 -0.93
C ASN A 82 4.05 1.55 -1.92
N LEU A 83 3.82 0.26 -2.14
CA LEU A 83 2.63 -0.21 -2.82
C LEU A 83 1.49 -0.35 -1.81
N TRP A 84 0.31 0.08 -2.21
CA TRP A 84 -0.89 0.06 -1.39
C TRP A 84 -2.04 -0.60 -2.14
N ASN A 85 -2.94 -1.20 -1.37
CA ASN A 85 -4.22 -1.71 -1.86
C ASN A 85 -4.05 -2.70 -3.04
N LEU A 86 -3.01 -3.55 -2.99
CA LEU A 86 -2.78 -4.59 -4.00
C LEU A 86 -3.89 -5.64 -3.91
N ALA A 87 -4.82 -5.58 -4.85
CA ALA A 87 -6.00 -6.43 -4.88
C ALA A 87 -6.28 -6.94 -6.30
N ALA A 88 -6.81 -8.15 -6.38
CA ALA A 88 -7.35 -8.72 -7.61
C ALA A 88 -8.59 -9.55 -7.26
N ARG A 89 -9.62 -9.43 -8.11
CA ARG A 89 -10.92 -10.04 -7.90
C ARG A 89 -10.75 -11.55 -7.64
N PRO A 90 -11.38 -12.11 -6.58
CA PRO A 90 -11.34 -13.54 -6.33
C PRO A 90 -11.88 -14.32 -7.53
N GLY A 91 -11.21 -15.42 -7.86
CA GLY A 91 -11.58 -16.26 -8.98
C GLY A 91 -10.38 -16.99 -9.58
N PRO A 92 -10.59 -17.74 -10.69
CA PRO A 92 -9.55 -18.55 -11.32
C PRO A 92 -8.31 -17.75 -11.77
N ASP A 93 -8.50 -16.48 -12.08
CA ASP A 93 -7.44 -15.60 -12.58
C ASP A 93 -6.73 -14.80 -11.50
N GLN A 94 -7.18 -14.83 -10.24
CA GLN A 94 -6.70 -13.93 -9.18
C GLN A 94 -5.18 -13.93 -9.04
N VAL A 95 -4.57 -15.12 -8.99
CA VAL A 95 -3.11 -15.28 -8.86
C VAL A 95 -2.37 -14.66 -10.05
N HIS A 96 -2.90 -14.84 -11.26
CA HIS A 96 -2.31 -14.30 -12.48
C HIS A 96 -2.42 -12.77 -12.55
N LEU A 97 -3.57 -12.21 -12.17
CA LEU A 97 -3.77 -10.76 -12.12
C LEU A 97 -2.82 -10.11 -11.11
N LEU A 98 -2.65 -10.71 -9.93
CA LEU A 98 -1.68 -10.26 -8.92
C LEU A 98 -0.24 -10.30 -9.45
N ASP A 99 0.12 -11.37 -10.17
CA ASP A 99 1.44 -11.50 -10.79
C ASP A 99 1.72 -10.38 -11.81
N VAL A 100 0.73 -10.06 -12.66
CA VAL A 100 0.81 -8.93 -13.60
C VAL A 100 0.96 -7.60 -12.87
N LEU A 101 0.11 -7.33 -11.86
CA LEU A 101 0.17 -6.08 -11.09
C LEU A 101 1.52 -5.90 -10.40
N VAL A 102 2.03 -6.93 -9.73
CA VAL A 102 3.32 -6.87 -9.02
C VAL A 102 4.47 -6.67 -10.01
N HIS A 103 4.51 -7.44 -11.10
CA HIS A 103 5.55 -7.31 -12.11
C HIS A 103 5.58 -5.91 -12.71
N ARG A 104 4.40 -5.39 -13.11
CA ARG A 104 4.29 -4.08 -13.76
C ARG A 104 4.61 -2.94 -12.79
N SER A 105 4.15 -3.04 -11.55
CA SER A 105 4.49 -2.08 -10.48
C SER A 105 6.01 -1.97 -10.29
N LEU A 106 6.70 -3.11 -10.20
CA LEU A 106 8.16 -3.14 -10.06
C LEU A 106 8.88 -2.62 -11.30
N ALA A 107 8.38 -2.93 -12.50
CA ALA A 107 8.98 -2.44 -13.74
C ALA A 107 8.93 -0.91 -13.82
N VAL A 108 7.79 -0.31 -13.47
CA VAL A 108 7.64 1.16 -13.44
C VAL A 108 8.56 1.76 -12.37
N LEU A 109 8.51 1.27 -11.12
CA LEU A 109 9.32 1.81 -10.03
C LEU A 109 10.83 1.67 -10.26
N ARG A 110 11.29 0.55 -10.82
CA ARG A 110 12.72 0.36 -11.12
C ARG A 110 13.21 1.24 -12.27
N ARG A 111 12.33 1.57 -13.23
CA ARG A 111 12.64 2.47 -14.34
C ARG A 111 12.69 3.91 -13.86
N ASP A 112 11.70 4.34 -13.07
CA ASP A 112 11.49 5.74 -12.72
C ASP A 112 12.26 6.15 -11.45
N LEU A 113 12.47 5.21 -10.52
CA LEU A 113 13.12 5.42 -9.21
C LEU A 113 14.19 4.34 -8.96
N PRO A 114 15.28 4.33 -9.73
CA PRO A 114 16.32 3.31 -9.59
C PRO A 114 16.98 3.37 -8.20
N GLY A 115 17.13 2.21 -7.56
CA GLY A 115 17.75 2.10 -6.23
C GLY A 115 16.79 2.36 -5.05
N CYS A 116 15.54 2.70 -5.32
CA CYS A 116 14.49 2.86 -4.31
C CYS A 116 14.19 1.54 -3.59
N SER A 117 14.01 1.61 -2.27
CA SER A 117 13.43 0.55 -1.46
C SER A 117 11.93 0.47 -1.72
N ILE A 118 11.43 -0.71 -2.10
CA ILE A 118 10.01 -0.92 -2.43
C ILE A 118 9.40 -1.83 -1.37
N SER A 119 8.38 -1.35 -0.67
CA SER A 119 7.71 -2.08 0.39
C SER A 119 6.19 -2.22 0.15
N ILE A 120 5.58 -3.21 0.77
CA ILE A 120 4.15 -3.48 0.68
C ILE A 120 3.68 -4.23 1.93
N SER A 121 2.51 -3.83 2.46
CA SER A 121 1.72 -4.68 3.36
C SER A 121 0.80 -5.53 2.51
N ALA A 122 1.16 -6.79 2.32
CA ALA A 122 0.50 -7.65 1.33
C ALA A 122 -0.54 -8.58 1.96
N PRO A 123 -1.70 -8.77 1.31
CA PRO A 123 -2.64 -9.78 1.74
C PRO A 123 -2.09 -11.19 1.41
N PRO A 124 -2.51 -12.25 2.12
CA PRO A 124 -1.95 -13.61 1.96
C PRO A 124 -1.95 -14.13 0.51
N GLN A 125 -2.99 -13.81 -0.26
CA GLN A 125 -3.14 -14.19 -1.67
C GLN A 125 -2.05 -13.61 -2.59
N ALA A 126 -1.45 -12.48 -2.22
CA ALA A 126 -0.40 -11.82 -3.01
C ALA A 126 1.02 -12.36 -2.72
N LEU A 127 1.19 -13.13 -1.64
CA LEU A 127 2.52 -13.58 -1.19
C LEU A 127 3.26 -14.40 -2.24
N ALA A 128 2.57 -15.25 -2.99
CA ALA A 128 3.18 -16.06 -4.04
C ALA A 128 3.76 -15.19 -5.16
N ALA A 129 2.97 -14.25 -5.68
CA ALA A 129 3.41 -13.30 -6.71
C ALA A 129 4.59 -12.44 -6.22
N LEU A 130 4.50 -11.91 -5.00
CA LEU A 130 5.56 -11.08 -4.42
C LEU A 130 6.89 -11.84 -4.29
N LYS A 131 6.85 -13.09 -3.79
CA LYS A 131 8.05 -13.94 -3.70
C LYS A 131 8.66 -14.23 -5.07
N THR A 132 7.83 -14.53 -6.07
CA THR A 132 8.29 -14.74 -7.46
C THR A 132 9.07 -13.53 -7.99
N HIS A 133 8.64 -12.31 -7.64
CA HIS A 133 9.29 -11.07 -8.08
C HIS A 133 10.40 -10.56 -7.14
N GLY A 134 10.79 -11.36 -6.16
CA GLY A 134 11.96 -11.13 -5.31
C GLY A 134 11.70 -10.31 -4.06
N TYR A 135 10.44 -10.09 -3.65
CA TYR A 135 10.14 -9.58 -2.32
C TYR A 135 10.55 -10.60 -1.26
N ILE A 136 11.03 -10.08 -0.14
CA ILE A 136 11.41 -10.86 1.04
C ILE A 136 10.40 -10.53 2.13
N LEU A 137 9.81 -11.56 2.73
CA LEU A 137 8.93 -11.41 3.88
C LEU A 137 9.76 -11.12 5.13
N ASP A 138 9.38 -10.10 5.88
CA ASP A 138 9.99 -9.68 7.15
C ASP A 138 11.54 -9.69 7.14
N PRO A 139 12.19 -8.95 6.22
CA PRO A 139 13.65 -8.97 6.10
C PRO A 139 14.29 -8.49 7.40
N GLY A 140 15.21 -9.28 7.97
CA GLY A 140 15.86 -8.94 9.24
C GLY A 140 14.91 -8.86 10.44
N GLY A 141 13.71 -9.43 10.34
CA GLY A 141 12.69 -9.36 11.40
C GLY A 141 11.89 -8.05 11.44
N ILE A 142 12.02 -7.19 10.41
CA ILE A 142 11.20 -5.98 10.26
C ILE A 142 9.74 -6.40 10.07
N ARG A 143 8.82 -5.77 10.82
CA ARG A 143 7.38 -6.03 10.73
C ARG A 143 6.64 -4.74 10.44
N THR A 144 5.63 -4.83 9.56
CA THR A 144 4.67 -3.74 9.36
C THR A 144 3.77 -3.63 10.60
N MET A 145 3.65 -2.43 11.15
CA MET A 145 2.79 -2.14 12.29
C MET A 145 1.74 -1.09 11.89
N GLY A 146 0.50 -1.31 12.32
CA GLY A 146 -0.58 -0.32 12.18
C GLY A 146 -0.85 0.38 13.50
N LEU A 147 -0.89 1.71 13.50
CA LEU A 147 -1.33 2.49 14.65
C LEU A 147 -2.85 2.69 14.57
N ARG A 148 -3.60 2.07 15.49
CA ARG A 148 -5.02 2.43 15.67
C ARG A 148 -5.10 3.72 16.47
N LEU A 149 -5.43 4.81 15.79
CA LEU A 149 -5.81 6.04 16.46
C LEU A 149 -7.15 5.78 17.14
N ARG A 150 -7.22 6.00 18.46
CA ARG A 150 -8.53 6.08 19.14
C ARG A 150 -9.29 7.23 18.48
N ALA A 151 -10.57 7.02 18.19
CA ALA A 151 -11.45 8.14 17.87
C ALA A 151 -11.24 9.20 18.97
N LEU A 152 -11.13 10.48 18.57
CA LEU A 152 -11.01 11.57 19.51
C LEU A 152 -12.11 11.38 20.55
N VAL A 153 -11.66 11.13 21.78
CA VAL A 153 -12.54 11.11 22.93
C VAL A 153 -13.14 12.52 23.01
N GLU A 154 -14.46 12.62 23.18
CA GLU A 154 -15.15 13.90 23.34
C GLU A 154 -14.36 14.81 24.31
N PRO A 155 -14.30 16.13 24.07
CA PRO A 155 -13.38 17.04 24.76
C PRO A 155 -13.49 17.00 26.30
N ASP A 156 -14.63 16.54 26.83
CA ASP A 156 -14.91 16.46 28.27
C ASP A 156 -14.09 15.38 28.98
N GLU A 157 -13.95 14.18 28.40
CA GLU A 157 -13.14 13.10 28.99
C GLU A 157 -11.63 13.36 28.86
N THR A 158 -11.22 14.09 27.82
CA THR A 158 -9.83 14.54 27.66
C THR A 158 -9.42 15.52 28.76
N ARG A 159 -10.37 16.36 29.22
CA ARG A 159 -10.17 17.28 30.34
C ARG A 159 -10.09 16.50 31.66
N ALA A 160 -11.01 15.57 31.90
CA ALA A 160 -10.99 14.70 33.07
C ALA A 160 -9.70 13.87 33.20
N TRP A 161 -9.16 13.36 32.08
CA TRP A 161 -7.89 12.63 32.09
C TRP A 161 -6.70 13.55 32.39
N ARG A 162 -6.66 14.77 31.86
CA ARG A 162 -5.60 15.75 32.17
C ARG A 162 -5.63 16.19 33.63
N ASP A 163 -6.83 16.40 34.17
CA ASP A 163 -7.01 16.78 35.57
C ASP A 163 -6.62 15.63 36.52
N SER A 164 -6.81 14.38 36.09
CA SER A 164 -6.43 13.18 36.85
C SER A 164 -4.95 12.77 36.68
N ASN A 165 -4.24 13.35 35.71
CA ASN A 165 -2.85 13.01 35.41
C ASN A 165 -2.05 14.28 35.06
N PRO A 166 -1.82 15.15 36.06
CA PRO A 166 -1.05 16.37 35.87
C PRO A 166 0.37 16.02 35.41
N ARG A 167 0.91 16.79 34.46
CA ARG A 167 2.31 16.62 34.06
C ARG A 167 3.20 16.86 35.28
N PRO A 168 4.25 16.06 35.48
CA PRO A 168 5.27 16.38 36.47
C PRO A 168 5.83 17.78 36.16
N SER A 169 5.95 18.63 37.18
CA SER A 169 6.63 19.90 37.07
C SER A 169 8.06 19.67 36.58
N GLU A 170 8.48 20.39 35.55
CA GLU A 170 9.87 20.40 35.10
C GLU A 170 10.77 20.77 36.30
N PRO A 171 11.90 20.09 36.51
CA PRO A 171 12.82 20.47 37.57
C PRO A 171 13.31 21.90 37.28
N GLU A 172 13.20 22.77 38.28
CA GLU A 172 13.76 24.13 38.24
C GLU A 172 15.22 24.04 37.82
N SER A 173 15.60 24.82 36.81
CA SER A 173 16.98 24.96 36.40
C SER A 173 17.72 25.77 37.46
N ASP A 174 18.14 25.10 38.53
CA ASP A 174 19.08 25.68 39.48
C ASP A 174 20.43 25.88 38.79
N ALA A 175 20.65 27.13 38.41
CA ALA A 175 21.91 27.85 38.45
C ALA A 175 23.19 27.05 38.17
N LEU A 176 23.58 26.99 36.89
CA LEU A 176 25.01 27.07 36.55
C LEU A 176 25.37 28.54 36.36
N SER A 177 25.68 29.21 37.46
CA SER A 177 26.43 30.47 37.50
C SER A 177 27.53 30.36 38.54
N ASN A 178 28.69 29.89 38.07
CA ASN A 178 30.08 30.24 38.42
C ASN A 178 31.00 29.04 38.32
#